data_AF-A0A1K1NBA7-F1
#
_entry.id   AF-A0A1K1NBA7-F1
#
_cell.length_a   1.000
_cell.length_b   1.000
_cell.length_c   1.000
_cell.angle_alpha   90.00
_cell.angle_beta   90.00
_cell.angle_gamma   90.00
#
_symmetry.space_group_name_H-M   'P 1'
#
loop_
_entity.id
_entity.type
_entity.pdbx_description
1 polymer ?
#
loop_
_entity_poly.entity_id
_entity_poly.type
_entity_poly.pdbx_seq_one_letter_code
_entity_poly.pdbx_strand_id
1 'polypeptide(L)'
;MTRCRRFLAAKAPEAARRAGQIIERQFLLLEKTPDMGRPLPELPELRELVITFGDSGYAALYRHEPVDDRVYVLAFRHRKEAGY
;
A
#
# COMPACT_ATOMS: atom_id res chain seq x y z
N MET A 1 -4.84 4.16 19.53
CA MET A 1 -4.39 4.26 18.13
C MET A 1 -4.87 3.04 17.37
N THR A 2 -6.01 3.13 16.68
CA THR A 2 -6.66 1.97 16.05
C THR A 2 -6.53 2.09 14.54
N ARG A 3 -5.55 1.34 14.04
CA ARG A 3 -4.93 1.35 12.71
C ARG A 3 -5.87 0.76 11.64
N CYS A 4 -5.84 1.36 10.46
CA CYS A 4 -6.60 1.13 9.22
C CYS A 4 -7.00 -0.33 8.84
N ARG A 5 -7.89 -0.99 9.60
CA ARG A 5 -8.25 -2.40 9.40
C ARG A 5 -9.58 -2.65 8.66
N ARG A 6 -10.33 -1.61 8.26
CA ARG A 6 -11.75 -1.76 7.88
C ARG A 6 -12.09 -1.81 6.38
N PHE A 7 -11.12 -1.69 5.46
CA PHE A 7 -11.46 -1.61 4.02
C PHE A 7 -11.39 -2.93 3.25
N LEU A 8 -10.80 -3.99 3.80
CA LEU A 8 -10.55 -5.26 3.06
C LEU A 8 -11.56 -6.39 3.34
N ALA A 9 -12.57 -6.18 4.20
CA ALA A 9 -13.38 -7.29 4.72
C ALA A 9 -14.52 -7.78 3.80
N ALA A 10 -14.84 -7.09 2.69
CA ALA A 10 -16.16 -7.27 2.06
C ALA A 10 -16.26 -8.24 0.86
N LYS A 11 -15.18 -8.82 0.30
CA LYS A 11 -15.34 -9.56 -0.98
C LYS A 11 -14.70 -10.93 -1.19
N ALA A 12 -13.88 -11.44 -0.28
CA ALA A 12 -13.48 -12.86 -0.26
C ALA A 12 -12.57 -13.07 0.96
N PRO A 13 -13.03 -13.70 2.06
CA PRO A 13 -12.30 -13.69 3.33
C PRO A 13 -10.89 -14.30 3.21
N GLU A 14 -10.70 -15.33 2.39
CA GLU A 14 -9.37 -15.92 2.18
C GLU A 14 -8.44 -15.07 1.30
N ALA A 15 -8.93 -14.53 0.19
CA ALA A 15 -8.14 -13.67 -0.68
C ALA A 15 -7.78 -12.36 0.03
N ALA A 16 -8.71 -11.78 0.79
CA ALA A 16 -8.48 -10.64 1.64
C ALA A 16 -7.47 -10.95 2.75
N ARG A 17 -7.52 -12.15 3.35
CA ARG A 17 -6.54 -12.57 4.37
C ARG A 17 -5.14 -12.72 3.78
N ARG A 18 -5.00 -13.37 2.61
CA ARG A 18 -3.71 -13.52 1.92
C ARG A 18 -3.18 -12.16 1.45
N ALA A 19 -4.04 -11.31 0.90
CA ALA A 19 -3.68 -9.94 0.55
C ALA A 19 -3.19 -9.18 1.79
N GLY A 20 -3.92 -9.25 2.91
CA GLY A 20 -3.55 -8.63 4.17
C GLY A 20 -2.16 -9.05 4.67
N GLN A 21 -1.82 -10.34 4.59
CA GLN A 21 -0.48 -10.82 4.98
C GLN A 21 0.62 -10.29 4.07
N ILE A 22 0.38 -10.19 2.76
CA ILE A 22 1.36 -9.66 1.81
C ILE A 22 1.52 -8.15 2.01
N ILE A 23 0.41 -7.43 2.16
CA ILE A 23 0.38 -6.00 2.46
C ILE A 23 1.14 -5.71 3.76
N GLU A 24 0.92 -6.48 4.82
CA GLU A 24 1.64 -6.34 6.10
C GLU A 24 3.15 -6.51 5.92
N ARG A 25 3.59 -7.54 5.17
CA ARG A 25 5.02 -7.72 4.86
C ARG A 25 5.59 -6.56 4.06
N GLN A 26 4.84 -6.04 3.09
CA GLN A 26 5.27 -4.88 2.30
C GLN A 26 5.35 -3.62 3.15
N PHE A 27 4.42 -3.41 4.10
CA PHE A 27 4.51 -2.29 5.04
C PHE A 27 5.68 -2.43 6.03
N LEU A 28 5.99 -3.63 6.49
CA LEU A 28 7.19 -3.88 7.31
C LEU A 28 8.48 -3.58 6.56
N LEU A 29 8.52 -3.88 5.25
CA LEU A 29 9.62 -3.47 4.36
C LEU A 29 9.62 -1.95 4.16
N LEU A 30 8.46 -1.32 4.04
CA LEU A 30 8.30 0.12 3.88
C LEU A 30 8.83 0.90 5.09
N GLU A 31 8.62 0.39 6.30
CA GLU A 31 9.18 0.94 7.54
C GLU A 31 10.73 0.88 7.54
N LYS A 32 11.33 -0.10 6.86
CA LYS A 32 12.79 -0.24 6.77
C LYS A 32 13.40 0.47 5.56
N THR A 33 12.64 0.58 4.49
CA THR A 33 13.11 1.06 3.19
C THR A 33 12.00 1.88 2.52
N PRO A 34 11.75 3.10 3.00
CA PRO A 34 10.69 3.95 2.45
C PRO A 34 10.95 4.36 0.99
N ASP A 35 12.19 4.23 0.50
CA ASP A 35 12.58 4.50 -0.88
C ASP A 35 12.18 3.42 -1.90
N MET A 36 11.63 2.28 -1.45
CA MET A 36 11.23 1.19 -2.35
C MET A 36 10.06 1.53 -3.26
N GLY A 37 9.20 2.48 -2.87
CA GLY A 37 8.09 2.94 -3.70
C GLY A 37 8.54 3.93 -4.75
N ARG A 38 7.85 3.87 -5.89
CA ARG A 38 8.16 4.68 -7.06
C ARG A 38 7.66 6.11 -6.85
N PRO A 39 8.52 7.14 -6.90
CA PRO A 39 8.05 8.52 -6.79
C PRO A 39 7.13 8.87 -7.96
N LEU A 40 6.08 9.64 -7.69
CA LEU A 40 5.20 10.13 -8.72
C LEU A 40 5.92 11.26 -9.50
N PRO A 41 5.85 11.26 -10.84
CA PRO A 41 6.48 12.30 -11.64
C PRO A 41 5.85 13.68 -11.39
N GLU A 42 4.56 13.73 -11.06
CA GLU A 42 3.84 14.97 -10.78
C GLU A 42 4.11 15.49 -9.36
N LEU A 43 4.33 14.58 -8.40
CA LEU A 43 4.52 14.88 -6.98
C LEU A 43 5.62 13.99 -6.41
N PRO A 44 6.89 14.42 -6.43
CA PRO A 44 8.02 13.59 -6.00
C PRO A 44 8.01 13.25 -4.51
N GLU A 45 7.26 14.00 -3.70
CA GLU A 45 7.00 13.70 -2.28
C GLU A 45 6.11 12.46 -2.12
N LEU A 46 5.25 12.20 -3.12
CA LEU A 46 4.38 11.04 -3.13
C LEU A 46 5.06 9.87 -3.82
N ARG A 47 4.84 8.69 -3.25
CA ARG A 47 5.38 7.44 -3.75
C ARG A 47 4.26 6.44 -3.88
N GLU A 48 4.28 5.72 -4.99
CA GLU A 48 3.40 4.59 -5.22
C GLU A 48 4.13 3.31 -4.88
N LEU A 49 3.59 2.57 -3.91
CA LEU A 49 3.97 1.20 -3.63
C LEU A 49 3.06 0.26 -4.41
N VAL A 50 3.66 -0.42 -5.39
CA VAL A 50 3.01 -1.48 -6.14
C VAL A 50 3.20 -2.81 -5.40
N ILE A 51 2.09 -3.40 -4.96
CA ILE A 51 2.07 -4.70 -4.31
C ILE A 51 1.45 -5.70 -5.26
N THR A 52 2.27 -6.53 -5.92
CA THR A 52 1.79 -7.61 -6.77
C THR A 52 1.10 -8.69 -5.90
N PHE A 53 -0.19 -8.92 -6.17
CA PHE A 53 -1.01 -9.92 -5.48
C PHE A 53 -1.87 -10.66 -6.50
N GLY A 54 -1.58 -11.94 -6.69
CA GLY A 54 -2.23 -12.75 -7.71
C GLY A 54 -2.16 -12.08 -9.08
N ASP A 55 -3.30 -12.01 -9.74
CA ASP A 55 -3.44 -11.53 -11.13
C ASP A 55 -3.66 -10.01 -11.24
N SER A 56 -3.88 -9.31 -10.13
CA SER A 56 -4.39 -7.92 -10.21
C SER A 56 -3.66 -6.90 -9.36
N GLY A 57 -3.02 -7.30 -8.25
CA GLY A 57 -2.18 -6.42 -7.45
C GLY A 57 -2.92 -5.22 -6.79
N TYR A 58 -2.23 -4.61 -5.83
CA TYR A 58 -2.66 -3.42 -5.12
C TYR A 58 -1.67 -2.28 -5.38
N ALA A 59 -2.17 -1.06 -5.31
CA ALA A 59 -1.36 0.16 -5.31
C ALA A 59 -1.66 0.94 -4.03
N ALA A 60 -0.60 1.30 -3.31
CA ALA A 60 -0.68 2.16 -2.14
C ALA A 60 0.06 3.46 -2.45
N LEU A 61 -0.65 4.59 -2.39
CA LEU A 61 -0.03 5.90 -2.45
C LEU A 61 0.36 6.31 -1.03
N TYR A 62 1.63 6.61 -0.82
CA TYR A 62 2.14 7.04 0.47
C TYR A 62 3.13 8.21 0.30
N ARG A 63 3.33 8.95 1.39
CA ARG A 63 4.39 9.96 1.52
C ARG A 63 5.35 9.53 2.61
N HIS A 64 6.64 9.68 2.35
CA HIS A 64 7.67 9.51 3.38
C HIS A 64 8.06 10.89 3.92
N GLU A 65 7.96 11.07 5.23
CA GLU A 65 8.32 12.29 5.93
C GLU A 65 9.62 12.04 6.71
N PRO A 66 10.79 12.43 6.16
CA PRO A 66 12.09 12.10 6.72
C PRO A 66 12.37 12.81 8.06
N VAL A 67 11.63 13.89 8.36
CA VAL A 67 11.77 14.64 9.62
C VAL A 67 11.33 13.80 10.82
N ASP A 68 10.25 13.04 10.67
CA ASP A 68 9.69 12.18 11.72
C ASP A 68 9.97 10.68 11.47
N ASP A 69 10.66 10.34 10.38
CA ASP A 69 10.84 8.97 9.88
C ASP A 69 9.49 8.22 9.75
N ARG A 70 8.48 8.94 9.25
CA ARG A 70 7.09 8.45 9.20
C ARG A 70 6.62 8.28 7.77
N VAL A 71 5.87 7.20 7.57
CA VAL A 71 5.19 6.92 6.31
C VAL A 71 3.68 7.14 6.46
N TYR A 72 3.15 8.07 5.67
CA TYR A 72 1.72 8.37 5.62
C TYR A 72 1.10 7.71 4.39
N VAL A 73 0.24 6.74 4.60
CA VAL A 73 -0.54 6.12 3.51
C VAL A 73 -1.73 7.00 3.20
N LEU A 74 -1.71 7.64 2.04
CA LEU A 74 -2.75 8.56 1.58
C LEU A 74 -3.91 7.84 0.90
N ALA A 75 -3.59 6.82 0.11
CA ALA A 75 -4.60 6.02 -0.58
C ALA A 75 -4.14 4.57 -0.72
N PHE A 76 -5.11 3.65 -0.70
CA PHE A 76 -4.87 2.23 -0.96
C PHE A 76 -5.98 1.71 -1.87
N ARG A 77 -5.62 1.18 -3.04
CA ARG A 77 -6.58 0.75 -4.05
C ARG A 77 -6.17 -0.58 -4.67
N HIS A 78 -7.15 -1.40 -5.01
CA HIS A 78 -6.93 -2.62 -5.78
C HIS A 78 -6.87 -2.29 -7.26
N ARG A 79 -5.83 -2.73 -7.98
CA ARG A 79 -5.67 -2.38 -9.40
C ARG A 79 -6.78 -2.99 -10.26
N LYS A 80 -7.39 -4.12 -9.86
CA LYS A 80 -8.54 -4.71 -10.57
C LYS A 80 -9.81 -3.86 -10.54
N GLU A 81 -9.99 -3.04 -9.50
CA GLU A 81 -11.14 -2.13 -9.43
C GLU A 81 -10.94 -0.85 -10.25
N ALA A 82 -9.73 -0.62 -10.78
CA ALA A 82 -9.42 0.51 -11.64
C ALA A 82 -9.62 0.24 -13.14
N GLY A 83 -10.16 -0.93 -13.52
CA GLY A 83 -10.59 -1.22 -14.89
C GLY A 83 -9.48 -1.15 -15.93
N TYR A 84 -8.86 -2.30 -16.21
CA TYR A 84 -8.34 -2.59 -17.55
C TYR A 84 -9.17 -3.71 -18.15
#